data_AF-A0A7S0AB49-F1
#
_entry.id   AF-A0A7S0AB49-F1
#
_cell.length_a   1.000
_cell.length_b   1.000
_cell.length_c   1.000
_cell.angle_alpha   90.00
_cell.angle_beta   90.00
_cell.angle_gamma   90.00
#
_symmetry.space_group_name_H-M   'P 1'
#
loop_
_entity.id
_entity.type
_entity.pdbx_description
1 polymer ?
#
loop_
_entity_poly.entity_id
_entity_poly.type
_entity_poly.pdbx_seq_one_letter_code
_entity_poly.pdbx_strand_id
1 'polypeptide(L)'
;WLKPPHSSPSRGQSPPLHPRVAGASCLQAAHGHEMLPHSIDALEVQLRAVQERQELQEQQLEKQRQTIAELQEQLAATQREVKYLRAEGGMSCSQTAVEVLADSRPEEATEEEDEGDVATYEFDLSMWDATLLIFFDKLGWVDKAILAVGILLNLCLQGMLLIVVMFDMLDNPYGTDKVEEMMRWRVHTGHSDSSFDGVDGKSLSSRLCSRTLWSFEQAEYEEMYDYLYKEVPGVMLSVLAIVLWVLTIMVEYRRMMEQALAIMSLPAVPANTGDGSDNHRHSSIVEKSDGLHIVGIRPAMRIVSMLVLCVPRMVILGMLCLVGCQYLAQTASLADIVLNAMAL
;
A
#
# COMPACT_ATOMS: atom_id res chain seq x y z
N TRP A 1 -0.65 -27.05 39.03
CA TRP A 1 -0.14 -25.81 39.63
C TRP A 1 -1.30 -24.86 39.91
N LEU A 2 -2.36 -25.17 40.69
CA LEU A 2 -2.50 -25.57 42.10
C LEU A 2 -1.78 -24.65 43.12
N LYS A 3 -2.48 -23.58 43.55
CA LYS A 3 -2.78 -23.26 44.97
C LYS A 3 -3.71 -22.03 45.07
N PRO A 4 -4.91 -22.10 45.69
CA PRO A 4 -5.63 -20.92 46.15
C PRO A 4 -5.36 -20.68 47.65
N PRO A 5 -5.20 -19.43 48.13
CA PRO A 5 -5.15 -19.17 49.55
C PRO A 5 -6.55 -18.90 50.12
N HIS A 6 -6.80 -19.55 51.26
CA HIS A 6 -7.92 -19.36 52.16
C HIS A 6 -7.76 -18.10 53.04
N SER A 7 -8.92 -17.65 53.55
CA SER A 7 -9.14 -16.89 54.81
C SER A 7 -8.97 -15.37 54.70
N SER A 8 -9.84 -14.47 55.21
CA SER A 8 -10.91 -14.54 56.22
C SER A 8 -11.92 -13.37 56.03
N PRO A 9 -13.12 -13.42 56.65
CA PRO A 9 -14.12 -12.36 56.55
C PRO A 9 -13.95 -11.29 57.63
N SER A 10 -13.69 -10.04 57.24
CA SER A 10 -13.78 -8.89 58.14
C SER A 10 -15.18 -8.29 58.09
N ARG A 11 -15.98 -8.54 59.13
CA ARG A 11 -17.12 -7.71 59.52
C ARG A 11 -16.61 -6.29 59.81
N GLY A 12 -16.93 -5.34 58.94
CA GLY A 12 -16.65 -3.92 59.11
C GLY A 12 -17.94 -3.12 59.05
N GLN A 13 -18.30 -2.57 60.20
CA GLN A 13 -19.40 -1.66 60.52
C GLN A 13 -19.90 -0.73 59.39
N SER A 14 -21.22 -0.75 59.22
CA SER A 14 -22.00 0.26 58.51
C SER A 14 -21.88 1.63 59.22
N PRO A 15 -21.68 2.75 58.49
CA PRO A 15 -21.85 4.08 59.06
C PRO A 15 -23.34 4.47 59.14
N PRO A 16 -23.69 5.40 60.04
CA PRO A 16 -25.07 5.70 60.37
C PRO A 16 -25.78 6.49 59.27
N LEU A 17 -27.03 6.10 59.03
CA LEU A 17 -28.06 6.88 58.37
C LEU A 17 -28.19 8.24 59.07
N HIS A 18 -27.81 9.31 58.36
CA HIS A 18 -28.19 10.67 58.74
C HIS A 18 -29.59 11.02 58.18
N PRO A 19 -30.34 11.89 58.88
CA PRO A 19 -31.77 12.03 58.73
C PRO A 19 -32.16 13.05 57.65
N ARG A 20 -33.35 12.80 57.08
CA ARG A 20 -34.37 13.78 56.66
C ARG A 20 -33.90 15.25 56.63
N VAL A 21 -33.69 15.76 55.42
CA VAL A 21 -34.03 17.15 55.11
C VAL A 21 -35.39 17.14 54.43
N ALA A 22 -36.40 17.47 55.22
CA ALA A 22 -37.71 17.84 54.73
C ALA A 22 -37.65 19.27 54.18
N GLY A 23 -38.36 19.49 53.06
CA GLY A 23 -38.96 20.77 52.74
C GLY A 23 -38.09 21.75 51.95
N ALA A 24 -38.20 21.69 50.62
CA ALA A 24 -38.19 22.89 49.79
C ALA A 24 -38.96 22.63 48.48
N SER A 25 -40.21 23.08 48.49
CA SER A 25 -40.92 23.68 47.35
C SER A 25 -40.94 22.94 46.01
N CYS A 26 -41.82 21.96 45.92
CA CYS A 26 -42.67 21.78 44.73
C CYS A 26 -43.66 22.96 44.69
N LEU A 27 -43.46 23.96 43.82
CA LEU A 27 -44.49 24.83 43.23
C LEU A 27 -43.84 26.05 42.57
N GLN A 28 -43.39 25.91 41.32
CA GLN A 28 -43.41 26.95 40.26
C GLN A 28 -42.67 26.44 39.01
N ALA A 29 -43.35 25.64 38.20
CA ALA A 29 -42.95 25.37 36.82
C ALA A 29 -44.20 25.08 36.00
N ALA A 30 -45.13 26.04 35.98
CA ALA A 30 -46.32 26.02 35.15
C ALA A 30 -46.44 27.36 34.41
N HIS A 31 -45.35 27.79 33.76
CA HIS A 31 -45.30 28.91 32.82
C HIS A 31 -44.21 28.58 31.79
N GLY A 32 -44.56 27.80 30.79
CA GLY A 32 -43.61 27.40 29.73
C GLY A 32 -44.29 26.74 28.53
N HIS A 33 -45.59 26.98 28.32
CA HIS A 33 -46.36 26.32 27.27
C HIS A 33 -46.58 27.20 26.01
N GLU A 34 -45.94 28.37 25.94
CA GLU A 34 -46.10 29.33 24.82
C GLU A 34 -44.86 29.48 23.92
N MET A 35 -43.76 28.73 24.13
CA MET A 35 -42.55 28.82 23.28
C MET A 35 -42.41 27.70 22.22
N LEU A 36 -43.34 26.74 22.19
CA LEU A 36 -43.33 25.60 21.25
C LEU A 36 -43.59 25.93 19.76
N PRO A 37 -44.40 26.92 19.36
CA PRO A 37 -44.66 27.14 17.94
C PRO A 37 -43.41 27.64 17.18
N HIS A 38 -42.57 28.45 17.82
CA HIS A 38 -41.36 28.99 17.17
C HIS A 38 -40.26 27.95 16.91
N SER A 39 -40.21 26.85 17.68
CA SER A 39 -39.24 25.78 17.44
C SER A 39 -39.58 24.90 16.23
N ILE A 40 -40.86 24.81 15.85
CA ILE A 40 -41.29 23.98 14.70
C ILE A 40 -40.92 24.69 13.39
N ASP A 41 -41.19 25.99 13.29
CA ASP A 41 -40.83 26.78 12.10
C ASP A 41 -39.31 26.79 11.85
N ALA A 42 -38.51 26.86 12.91
CA ALA A 42 -37.05 26.79 12.81
C ALA A 42 -36.55 25.42 12.30
N LEU A 43 -37.20 24.33 12.74
CA LEU A 43 -36.87 22.97 12.31
C LEU A 43 -37.23 22.75 10.83
N GLU A 44 -38.37 23.27 10.37
CA GLU A 44 -38.77 23.19 8.96
C GLU A 44 -37.79 23.92 8.04
N VAL A 45 -37.29 25.09 8.47
CA VAL A 45 -36.27 25.83 7.71
C VAL A 45 -34.96 25.04 7.64
N GLN A 46 -34.53 24.42 8.75
CA GLN A 46 -33.33 23.57 8.74
C GLN A 46 -33.50 22.34 7.85
N LEU A 47 -34.67 21.69 7.89
CA LEU A 47 -34.94 20.51 7.07
C LEU A 47 -34.88 20.85 5.58
N ARG A 48 -35.50 21.96 5.15
CA ARG A 48 -35.41 22.43 3.75
C ARG A 48 -33.97 22.72 3.34
N ALA A 49 -33.20 23.37 4.20
CA ALA A 49 -31.79 23.66 3.92
C ALA A 49 -30.93 22.39 3.78
N VAL A 50 -31.22 21.33 4.54
CA VAL A 50 -30.55 20.03 4.39
C VAL A 50 -30.99 19.36 3.08
N GLN A 51 -32.27 19.44 2.74
CA GLN A 51 -32.81 18.84 1.53
C GLN A 51 -32.24 19.49 0.26
N GLU A 52 -32.13 20.83 0.22
CA GLU A 52 -31.48 21.56 -0.88
C GLU A 52 -29.99 21.19 -1.04
N ARG A 53 -29.27 20.97 0.07
CA ARG A 53 -27.87 20.51 0.02
C ARG A 53 -27.75 19.10 -0.55
N GLN A 54 -28.71 18.23 -0.24
CA GLN A 54 -28.73 16.86 -0.76
C GLN A 54 -28.98 16.86 -2.26
N GLU A 55 -29.93 17.64 -2.76
CA GLU A 55 -30.20 17.78 -4.21
C GLU A 55 -28.99 18.35 -4.96
N LEU A 56 -28.28 19.32 -4.38
CA LEU A 56 -27.06 19.87 -4.96
C LEU A 56 -25.94 18.82 -5.06
N GLN A 57 -25.80 17.96 -4.04
CA GLN A 57 -24.82 16.87 -4.06
C GLN A 57 -25.15 15.83 -5.12
N GLU A 58 -26.43 15.48 -5.30
CA GLU A 58 -26.86 14.56 -6.35
C GLU A 58 -26.57 15.11 -7.76
N GLN A 59 -26.85 16.40 -7.99
CA GLN A 59 -26.51 17.07 -9.25
C GLN A 59 -24.98 17.08 -9.51
N GLN A 60 -24.17 17.31 -8.48
CA GLN A 60 -22.72 17.24 -8.62
C GLN A 60 -22.23 15.83 -8.96
N LEU A 61 -22.81 14.80 -8.33
CA LEU A 61 -22.46 13.41 -8.59
C LEU A 61 -22.84 12.99 -10.02
N GLU A 62 -24.00 13.41 -10.52
CA GLU A 62 -24.41 13.17 -11.91
C GLU A 62 -23.45 13.84 -12.90
N LYS A 63 -23.05 15.09 -12.64
CA LYS A 63 -22.07 15.78 -13.46
C LYS A 63 -20.73 15.06 -13.50
N GLN A 64 -20.24 14.57 -12.36
CA GLN A 64 -19.02 13.77 -12.30
C GLN A 64 -19.14 12.46 -13.10
N ARG A 65 -20.27 11.77 -13.01
CA ARG A 65 -20.52 10.55 -13.80
C ARG A 65 -20.50 10.82 -15.30
N GLN A 66 -21.08 11.95 -15.75
CA GLN A 66 -21.04 12.35 -17.16
C GLN A 66 -19.60 12.62 -17.63
N THR A 67 -18.80 13.36 -16.85
CA THR A 67 -17.39 13.62 -17.19
C THR A 67 -16.56 12.34 -17.23
N ILE A 68 -16.79 11.38 -16.33
CA ILE A 68 -16.10 10.09 -16.34
C ILE A 68 -16.46 9.30 -17.61
N ALA A 69 -17.75 9.27 -17.98
CA ALA A 69 -18.19 8.58 -19.19
C ALA A 69 -17.56 9.18 -20.46
N GLU A 70 -17.48 10.50 -20.54
CA GLU A 70 -16.85 11.21 -21.67
C GLU A 70 -15.34 10.90 -21.76
N LEU A 71 -14.62 10.90 -20.64
CA LEU A 71 -13.19 10.53 -20.60
C LEU A 71 -12.97 9.07 -21.00
N GLN A 72 -13.85 8.16 -20.60
CA GLN A 72 -13.78 6.75 -21.01
C GLN A 72 -13.96 6.58 -22.51
N GLU A 73 -14.86 7.37 -23.13
CA GLU A 73 -15.05 7.37 -24.58
C GLU A 73 -13.80 7.90 -25.31
N GLN A 74 -13.18 8.98 -24.82
CA GLN A 74 -11.93 9.52 -25.36
C GLN A 74 -10.76 8.53 -25.23
N LEU A 75 -10.65 7.82 -24.10
CA LEU A 75 -9.65 6.78 -23.90
C LEU A 75 -9.85 5.61 -24.87
N ALA A 76 -11.10 5.18 -25.08
CA ALA A 76 -11.42 4.13 -26.03
C ALA A 76 -11.12 4.54 -27.49
N ALA A 77 -11.37 5.79 -27.84
CA ALA A 77 -11.04 6.35 -29.16
C ALA A 77 -9.52 6.38 -29.40
N THR A 78 -8.75 6.90 -28.44
CA THR A 78 -7.27 6.94 -28.52
C THR A 78 -6.65 5.53 -28.54
N GLN A 79 -7.18 4.58 -27.78
CA GLN A 79 -6.74 3.18 -27.86
C GLN A 79 -6.98 2.55 -29.24
N ARG A 80 -8.11 2.87 -29.89
CA ARG A 80 -8.38 2.42 -31.27
C ARG A 80 -7.40 3.05 -32.25
N GLU A 81 -7.08 4.32 -32.09
CA GLU A 81 -6.09 5.03 -32.91
C GLU A 81 -4.68 4.43 -32.75
N VAL A 82 -4.24 4.17 -31.51
CA VAL A 82 -2.97 3.47 -31.25
C VAL A 82 -2.95 2.07 -31.85
N LYS A 83 -4.06 1.33 -31.77
CA LYS A 83 -4.17 0.00 -32.39
C LYS A 83 -4.09 0.06 -33.92
N TYR A 84 -4.69 1.08 -34.53
CA TYR A 84 -4.61 1.32 -35.97
C TYR A 84 -3.19 1.69 -36.40
N LEU A 85 -2.54 2.63 -35.69
CA LEU A 85 -1.14 3.01 -35.94
C LEU A 85 -0.18 1.85 -35.73
N ARG A 86 -0.44 0.95 -34.77
CA ARG A 86 0.34 -0.28 -34.60
C ARG A 86 0.13 -1.28 -35.74
N ALA A 87 -1.07 -1.34 -36.31
CA ALA A 87 -1.35 -2.20 -37.46
C ALA A 87 -0.75 -1.64 -38.77
N GLU A 88 -0.79 -0.33 -38.98
CA GLU A 88 -0.17 0.32 -40.15
C GLU A 88 1.35 0.43 -40.02
N GLY A 89 1.86 0.79 -38.83
CA GLY A 89 3.30 0.88 -38.55
C GLY A 89 3.99 -0.48 -38.37
N GLY A 90 3.22 -1.55 -38.23
CA GLY A 90 3.71 -2.94 -38.34
C GLY A 90 3.98 -3.38 -39.78
N MET A 91 3.66 -2.54 -40.78
CA MET A 91 3.85 -2.82 -42.19
C MET A 91 4.86 -1.81 -42.77
N SER A 92 6.14 -2.20 -42.72
CA SER A 92 7.31 -1.65 -43.46
C SER A 92 8.49 -1.20 -42.59
N CYS A 93 9.12 -2.12 -41.85
CA CYS A 93 10.60 -2.15 -41.80
C CYS A 93 11.22 -3.50 -41.39
N SER A 94 10.48 -4.63 -41.42
CA SER A 94 11.08 -5.95 -41.17
C SER A 94 10.30 -7.13 -41.78
N GLN A 95 9.65 -6.93 -42.93
CA GLN A 95 9.05 -8.03 -43.70
C GLN A 95 9.29 -7.84 -45.20
N THR A 96 10.51 -8.13 -45.61
CA THR A 96 10.81 -8.57 -46.99
C THR A 96 11.46 -9.94 -46.91
N ALA A 97 10.81 -10.89 -46.22
CA ALA A 97 11.29 -12.26 -46.12
C ALA A 97 10.23 -13.31 -45.71
N VAL A 98 8.92 -13.12 -45.97
CA VAL A 98 7.94 -14.21 -45.68
C VAL A 98 6.79 -14.28 -46.72
N GLU A 99 7.04 -14.02 -48.00
CA GLU A 99 6.07 -14.39 -49.05
C GLU A 99 6.73 -14.76 -50.39
N VAL A 100 7.73 -15.65 -50.34
CA VAL A 100 8.15 -16.44 -51.51
C VAL A 100 8.50 -17.86 -51.03
N LEU A 101 7.51 -18.62 -50.55
CA LEU A 101 7.61 -20.08 -50.42
C LEU A 101 6.26 -20.72 -50.76
N ALA A 102 5.96 -20.74 -52.05
CA ALA A 102 5.09 -21.72 -52.68
C ALA A 102 5.78 -22.29 -53.94
N ASP A 103 7.08 -22.55 -53.85
CA ASP A 103 7.81 -23.41 -54.81
C ASP A 103 8.95 -24.12 -54.06
N SER A 104 8.65 -25.32 -53.55
CA SER A 104 9.56 -26.12 -52.75
C SER A 104 10.49 -26.95 -53.65
N ARG A 105 11.68 -26.41 -53.90
CA ARG A 105 12.87 -27.18 -54.29
C ARG A 105 13.69 -27.45 -53.02
N PRO A 106 14.14 -28.69 -52.76
CA PRO A 106 14.92 -29.01 -51.57
C PRO A 106 16.29 -28.34 -51.68
N GLU A 107 16.42 -27.17 -51.09
CA GLU A 107 17.68 -26.48 -50.88
C GLU A 107 18.37 -27.11 -49.68
N GLU A 108 19.65 -27.42 -49.85
CA GLU A 108 20.49 -28.12 -48.88
C GLU A 108 20.51 -27.34 -47.55
N ALA A 109 20.13 -28.03 -46.47
CA ALA A 109 20.25 -27.53 -45.11
C ALA A 109 21.71 -27.16 -44.84
N THR A 110 22.00 -25.87 -44.94
CA THR A 110 23.25 -25.30 -44.44
C THR A 110 23.08 -25.28 -42.93
N GLU A 111 23.92 -26.02 -42.22
CA GLU A 111 23.99 -26.01 -40.77
C GLU A 111 24.27 -24.57 -40.31
N GLU A 112 23.22 -23.81 -40.00
CA GLU A 112 23.34 -22.60 -39.19
C GLU A 112 23.85 -23.08 -37.84
N GLU A 113 25.16 -22.92 -37.64
CA GLU A 113 25.80 -23.09 -36.34
C GLU A 113 24.96 -22.31 -35.34
N ASP A 114 24.32 -23.05 -34.42
CA ASP A 114 23.57 -22.54 -33.27
C ASP A 114 24.53 -21.65 -32.48
N GLU A 115 24.57 -20.38 -32.88
CA GLU A 115 25.41 -19.31 -32.35
C GLU A 115 24.94 -19.09 -30.92
N GLY A 116 25.50 -19.92 -30.03
CA GLY A 116 24.89 -20.30 -28.76
C GLY A 116 24.26 -19.12 -28.04
N ASP A 117 22.96 -19.24 -27.79
CA ASP A 117 22.05 -18.23 -27.26
C ASP A 117 22.73 -17.37 -26.16
N VAL A 118 23.33 -16.26 -26.59
CA VAL A 118 24.05 -15.36 -25.68
C VAL A 118 22.96 -14.64 -24.91
N ALA A 119 22.80 -15.01 -23.63
CA ALA A 119 21.81 -14.40 -22.75
C ALA A 119 21.90 -12.86 -22.79
N THR A 120 20.93 -12.23 -23.44
CA THR A 120 20.82 -10.78 -23.56
C THR A 120 19.91 -10.26 -22.45
N TYR A 121 20.34 -9.19 -21.79
CA TYR A 121 19.53 -8.48 -20.81
C TYR A 121 18.99 -7.20 -21.45
N GLU A 122 17.68 -7.08 -21.54
CA GLU A 122 16.99 -5.88 -22.02
C GLU A 122 16.77 -4.92 -20.85
N PHE A 123 17.16 -3.65 -21.03
CA PHE A 123 16.94 -2.63 -20.01
C PHE A 123 15.45 -2.36 -19.85
N ASP A 124 14.95 -2.41 -18.61
CA ASP A 124 13.58 -2.03 -18.31
C ASP A 124 13.47 -0.49 -18.20
N LEU A 125 12.25 0.05 -18.24
CA LEU A 125 11.96 1.48 -18.05
C LEU A 125 12.13 1.94 -16.58
N SER A 126 12.82 1.14 -15.76
CA SER A 126 13.09 1.45 -14.36
C SER A 126 14.18 2.50 -14.23
N MET A 127 14.02 3.41 -13.27
CA MET A 127 15.07 4.39 -12.96
C MET A 127 16.37 3.70 -12.54
N TRP A 128 16.29 2.53 -11.89
CA TRP A 128 17.47 1.74 -11.52
C TRP A 128 18.27 1.26 -12.73
N ASP A 129 17.59 0.91 -13.80
CA ASP A 129 18.20 0.39 -15.02
C ASP A 129 18.88 1.51 -15.80
N ALA A 130 18.20 2.65 -15.93
CA ALA A 130 18.77 3.88 -16.51
C ALA A 130 20.04 4.33 -15.76
N THR A 131 20.13 4.07 -14.46
CA THR A 131 21.27 4.55 -13.66
C THR A 131 22.55 3.77 -13.85
N LEU A 132 22.46 2.56 -14.42
CA LEU A 132 23.65 1.85 -14.90
C LEU A 132 24.39 2.67 -15.96
N LEU A 133 23.67 3.53 -16.71
CA LEU A 133 24.26 4.39 -17.74
C LEU A 133 25.25 5.42 -17.17
N ILE A 134 25.13 5.80 -15.89
CA ILE A 134 26.06 6.75 -15.23
C ILE A 134 27.50 6.26 -15.28
N PHE A 135 27.70 4.95 -15.20
CA PHE A 135 29.03 4.33 -15.17
C PHE A 135 29.68 4.22 -16.55
N PHE A 136 29.00 4.61 -17.63
CA PHE A 136 29.59 4.60 -18.96
C PHE A 136 30.16 5.97 -19.34
N ASP A 137 31.31 5.97 -20.01
CA ASP A 137 32.03 7.20 -20.35
C ASP A 137 31.40 7.97 -21.51
N LYS A 138 30.47 7.37 -22.27
CA LYS A 138 29.80 8.01 -23.41
C LYS A 138 28.76 9.07 -23.03
N LEU A 139 28.23 9.05 -21.81
CA LEU A 139 27.22 10.02 -21.39
C LEU A 139 27.86 11.37 -21.06
N GLY A 140 27.21 12.45 -21.48
CA GLY A 140 27.60 13.81 -21.11
C GLY A 140 27.53 14.00 -19.59
N TRP A 141 28.34 14.90 -19.05
CA TRP A 141 28.33 15.19 -17.62
C TRP A 141 26.96 15.69 -17.13
N VAL A 142 26.20 16.38 -17.98
CA VAL A 142 24.84 16.84 -17.70
C VAL A 142 23.89 15.64 -17.56
N ASP A 143 23.94 14.68 -18.47
CA ASP A 143 23.10 13.47 -18.41
C ASP A 143 23.40 12.66 -17.14
N LYS A 144 24.68 12.53 -16.79
CA LYS A 144 25.11 11.90 -15.54
C LYS A 144 24.57 12.64 -14.32
N ALA A 145 24.56 13.97 -14.32
CA ALA A 145 24.01 14.77 -13.23
C ALA A 145 22.48 14.57 -13.11
N ILE A 146 21.76 14.54 -14.24
CA ILE A 146 20.31 14.28 -14.26
C ILE A 146 19.99 12.90 -13.69
N LEU A 147 20.70 11.86 -14.15
CA LEU A 147 20.52 10.50 -13.63
C LEU A 147 20.87 10.41 -12.14
N ALA A 148 21.93 11.09 -11.69
CA ALA A 148 22.30 11.14 -10.27
C ALA A 148 21.24 11.81 -9.39
N VAL A 149 20.70 12.95 -9.82
CA VAL A 149 19.57 13.62 -9.13
C VAL A 149 18.36 12.69 -9.10
N GLY A 150 18.09 11.99 -10.18
CA GLY A 150 16.99 11.05 -10.25
C GLY A 150 17.13 9.83 -9.32
N ILE A 151 18.33 9.26 -9.14
CA ILE A 151 18.60 8.26 -8.10
C ILE A 151 18.29 8.84 -6.72
N LEU A 152 18.81 10.04 -6.45
CA LEU A 152 18.66 10.68 -5.15
C LEU A 152 17.18 10.89 -4.83
N LEU A 153 16.40 11.41 -5.79
CA LEU A 153 14.96 11.58 -5.63
C LEU A 153 14.26 10.24 -5.40
N ASN A 154 14.59 9.21 -6.17
CA ASN A 154 14.00 7.88 -6.00
C ASN A 154 14.30 7.29 -4.62
N LEU A 155 15.55 7.39 -4.15
CA LEU A 155 15.96 6.98 -2.81
C LEU A 155 15.26 7.80 -1.71
N CYS A 156 15.14 9.12 -1.89
CA CYS A 156 14.46 9.99 -0.94
C CYS A 156 12.97 9.67 -0.84
N LEU A 157 12.29 9.40 -1.96
CA LEU A 157 10.87 9.03 -1.97
C LEU A 157 10.64 7.68 -1.29
N GLN A 158 11.41 6.66 -1.66
CA GLN A 158 11.30 5.34 -1.04
C GLN A 158 11.67 5.39 0.46
N GLY A 159 12.70 6.15 0.82
CA GLY A 159 13.08 6.37 2.21
C GLY A 159 12.02 7.13 3.01
N MET A 160 11.42 8.17 2.43
CA MET A 160 10.33 8.92 3.06
C MET A 160 9.10 8.04 3.28
N LEU A 161 8.69 7.25 2.29
CA LEU A 161 7.61 6.29 2.43
C LEU A 161 7.89 5.33 3.59
N LEU A 162 9.10 4.79 3.67
CA LEU A 162 9.48 3.85 4.73
C LEU A 162 9.45 4.51 6.11
N ILE A 163 9.94 5.75 6.23
CA ILE A 163 9.88 6.53 7.47
C ILE A 163 8.43 6.77 7.88
N VAL A 164 7.58 7.22 6.96
CA VAL A 164 6.16 7.48 7.26
C VAL A 164 5.47 6.20 7.73
N VAL A 165 5.61 5.09 7.01
CA VAL A 165 4.98 3.83 7.43
C VAL A 165 5.52 3.39 8.79
N MET A 166 6.84 3.50 9.01
CA MET A 166 7.46 3.05 10.25
C MET A 166 7.03 3.87 11.48
N PHE A 167 6.86 5.19 11.34
CA PHE A 167 6.57 6.06 12.48
C PHE A 167 5.09 6.40 12.67
N ASP A 168 4.30 6.44 11.60
CA ASP A 168 2.90 6.88 11.65
C ASP A 168 1.92 5.70 11.57
N MET A 169 2.29 4.64 10.84
CA MET A 169 1.35 3.57 10.49
C MET A 169 1.56 2.25 11.27
N LEU A 170 2.68 2.08 11.98
CA LEU A 170 2.96 0.89 12.79
C LEU A 170 2.39 0.95 14.22
N ASP A 171 1.65 2.01 14.54
CA ASP A 171 1.01 2.14 15.85
C ASP A 171 -0.07 1.06 16.01
N ASN A 172 0.14 0.16 16.98
CA ASN A 172 -0.82 -0.89 17.27
C ASN A 172 -2.05 -0.30 17.98
N PRO A 173 -3.25 -0.32 17.36
CA PRO A 173 -4.46 0.22 17.98
C PRO A 173 -4.85 -0.55 19.25
N TYR A 174 -4.41 -1.80 19.39
CA TYR A 174 -4.68 -2.68 20.54
C TYR A 174 -3.41 -2.95 21.36
N GLY A 175 -2.72 -1.89 21.76
CA GLY A 175 -1.63 -1.96 22.74
C GLY A 175 -2.08 -2.51 24.10
N THR A 176 -1.14 -2.93 24.94
CA THR A 176 -1.42 -3.46 26.29
C THR A 176 -2.25 -2.51 27.13
N ASP A 177 -1.99 -1.21 27.00
CA ASP A 177 -2.64 -0.17 27.78
C ASP A 177 -4.10 0.00 27.38
N LYS A 178 -4.40 -0.04 26.06
CA LYS A 178 -5.77 0.00 25.55
C LYS A 178 -6.54 -1.25 25.94
N VAL A 179 -5.92 -2.43 25.87
CA VAL A 179 -6.55 -3.69 26.32
C VAL A 179 -6.84 -3.63 27.83
N GLU A 180 -5.91 -3.12 28.63
CA GLU A 180 -6.13 -2.93 30.07
C GLU A 180 -7.24 -1.92 30.34
N GLU A 181 -7.29 -0.80 29.60
CA GLU A 181 -8.34 0.19 29.68
C GLU A 181 -9.71 -0.40 29.32
N MET A 182 -9.80 -1.18 28.25
CA MET A 182 -11.02 -1.87 27.84
C MET A 182 -11.47 -2.90 28.89
N MET A 183 -10.53 -3.63 29.51
CA MET A 183 -10.85 -4.53 30.63
C MET A 183 -11.31 -3.76 31.86
N ARG A 184 -10.63 -2.66 32.22
CA ARG A 184 -10.97 -1.81 33.35
C ARG A 184 -12.35 -1.18 33.17
N TRP A 185 -12.65 -0.68 31.97
CA TRP A 185 -13.97 -0.16 31.61
C TRP A 185 -15.05 -1.23 31.75
N ARG A 186 -14.79 -2.45 31.27
CA ARG A 186 -15.74 -3.56 31.39
C ARG A 186 -16.09 -3.87 32.85
N VAL A 187 -15.08 -3.92 33.72
CA VAL A 187 -15.26 -4.24 35.15
C VAL A 187 -15.92 -3.08 35.90
N HIS A 188 -15.42 -1.86 35.74
CA HIS A 188 -15.86 -0.72 36.56
C HIS A 188 -17.10 -0.01 36.03
N THR A 189 -17.27 0.08 34.71
CA THR A 189 -18.38 0.81 34.09
C THR A 189 -19.42 -0.14 33.55
N GLY A 190 -18.99 -1.17 32.81
CA GLY A 190 -19.87 -2.13 32.14
C GLY A 190 -20.71 -2.99 33.11
N HIS A 191 -20.19 -3.23 34.31
CA HIS A 191 -20.84 -3.99 35.38
C HIS A 191 -21.15 -3.18 36.64
N SER A 192 -21.03 -1.84 36.61
CA SER A 192 -21.42 -1.00 37.75
C SER A 192 -22.90 -1.14 38.04
N ASP A 193 -23.27 -1.30 39.31
CA ASP A 193 -24.67 -1.30 39.78
C ASP A 193 -25.42 -0.02 39.35
N SER A 194 -24.72 1.11 39.24
CA SER A 194 -25.30 2.38 38.77
C SER A 194 -25.73 2.35 37.30
N SER A 195 -25.16 1.44 36.52
CA SER A 195 -25.38 1.32 35.07
C SER A 195 -26.32 0.15 34.72
N PHE A 196 -26.93 -0.47 35.73
CA PHE A 196 -27.95 -1.48 35.50
C PHE A 196 -29.25 -0.84 35.02
N ASP A 197 -29.88 -1.49 34.05
CA ASP A 197 -31.23 -1.13 33.65
C ASP A 197 -32.20 -1.49 34.78
N GLY A 198 -32.90 -0.49 35.31
CA GLY A 198 -33.87 -0.68 36.39
C GLY A 198 -35.10 -1.50 35.99
N VAL A 199 -35.35 -1.67 34.68
CA VAL A 199 -36.49 -2.45 34.16
C VAL A 199 -36.07 -3.90 33.93
N ASP A 200 -35.03 -4.11 33.13
CA ASP A 200 -34.58 -5.44 32.69
C ASP A 200 -33.60 -6.10 33.65
N GLY A 201 -32.99 -5.35 34.57
CA GLY A 201 -31.93 -5.84 35.45
C GLY A 201 -30.65 -6.27 34.70
N LYS A 202 -30.48 -5.84 33.44
CA LYS A 202 -29.30 -6.15 32.63
C LYS A 202 -28.22 -5.09 32.85
N SER A 203 -26.97 -5.53 32.94
CA SER A 203 -25.82 -4.63 32.98
C SER A 203 -25.63 -3.91 31.64
N LEU A 204 -24.95 -2.76 31.68
CA LEU A 204 -24.59 -2.01 30.48
C LEU A 204 -23.81 -2.87 29.48
N SER A 205 -22.85 -3.66 29.95
CA SER A 205 -22.07 -4.57 29.10
C SER A 205 -22.95 -5.63 28.42
N SER A 206 -23.94 -6.19 29.14
CA SER A 206 -24.88 -7.14 28.54
C SER A 206 -25.72 -6.49 27.45
N ARG A 207 -26.14 -5.24 27.65
CA ARG A 207 -26.92 -4.48 26.66
C ARG A 207 -26.09 -4.15 25.42
N LEU A 208 -24.83 -3.74 25.61
CA LEU A 208 -23.85 -3.55 24.54
C LEU A 208 -23.67 -4.81 23.69
N CYS A 209 -23.42 -5.95 24.34
CA CYS A 209 -23.22 -7.23 23.65
C CYS A 209 -24.49 -7.70 22.92
N SER A 210 -25.67 -7.34 23.42
CA SER A 210 -26.95 -7.62 22.76
C SER A 210 -27.30 -6.62 21.64
N ARG A 211 -26.44 -5.62 21.38
CA ARG A 211 -26.67 -4.54 20.40
C ARG A 211 -27.94 -3.71 20.65
N THR A 212 -28.41 -3.64 21.90
CA THR A 212 -29.61 -2.87 22.27
C THR A 212 -29.32 -1.43 22.64
N LEU A 213 -28.04 -1.05 22.76
CA LEU A 213 -27.60 0.30 23.10
C LEU A 213 -26.34 0.62 22.31
N TRP A 214 -26.41 1.65 21.46
CA TRP A 214 -25.26 2.13 20.70
C TRP A 214 -24.32 2.95 21.59
N SER A 215 -23.02 2.72 21.45
CA SER A 215 -21.95 3.50 22.09
C SER A 215 -20.72 3.50 21.18
N PHE A 216 -19.83 4.46 21.37
CA PHE A 216 -18.57 4.51 20.63
C PHE A 216 -17.72 3.26 20.89
N GLU A 217 -17.69 2.80 22.13
CA GLU A 217 -16.99 1.60 22.57
C GLU A 217 -17.54 0.35 21.90
N GLN A 218 -18.86 0.29 21.62
CA GLN A 218 -19.45 -0.83 20.91
C GLN A 218 -18.86 -1.00 19.51
N ALA A 219 -18.58 0.09 18.79
CA ALA A 219 -18.01 0.01 17.44
C ALA A 219 -16.62 -0.64 17.46
N GLU A 220 -15.75 -0.25 18.41
CA GLU A 220 -14.44 -0.87 18.61
C GLU A 220 -14.56 -2.38 18.97
N TYR A 221 -15.49 -2.73 19.85
CA TYR A 221 -15.75 -4.14 20.20
C TYR A 221 -16.32 -4.94 19.02
N GLU A 222 -17.18 -4.34 18.21
CA GLU A 222 -17.76 -4.98 17.03
C GLU A 222 -16.68 -5.25 15.97
N GLU A 223 -15.77 -4.30 15.73
CA GLU A 223 -14.64 -4.50 14.82
C GLU A 223 -13.73 -5.64 15.30
N MET A 224 -13.35 -5.64 16.59
CA MET A 224 -12.54 -6.71 17.16
C MET A 224 -13.27 -8.07 17.12
N TYR A 225 -14.58 -8.08 17.37
CA TYR A 225 -15.40 -9.29 17.29
C TYR A 225 -15.49 -9.82 15.87
N ASP A 226 -15.74 -8.95 14.89
CA ASP A 226 -15.81 -9.29 13.48
C ASP A 226 -14.46 -9.83 12.97
N TYR A 227 -13.34 -9.29 13.48
CA TYR A 227 -12.01 -9.80 13.16
C TYR A 227 -11.79 -11.24 13.70
N LEU A 228 -12.21 -11.53 14.93
CA LEU A 228 -11.92 -12.79 15.61
C LEU A 228 -12.92 -13.93 15.33
N TYR A 229 -14.21 -13.63 15.20
CA TYR A 229 -15.28 -14.63 15.32
C TYR A 229 -16.18 -14.78 14.09
N LYS A 230 -16.01 -13.95 13.06
CA LYS A 230 -16.78 -14.04 11.81
C LYS A 230 -16.39 -15.30 11.03
N GLU A 231 -17.31 -15.81 10.20
CA GLU A 231 -17.13 -17.07 9.45
C GLU A 231 -15.84 -17.12 8.62
N VAL A 232 -15.41 -15.96 8.10
CA VAL A 232 -14.09 -15.76 7.53
C VAL A 232 -13.26 -14.99 8.56
N PRO A 233 -12.43 -15.67 9.37
CA PRO A 233 -11.65 -15.00 10.41
C PRO A 233 -10.67 -14.01 9.77
N GLY A 234 -10.58 -12.81 10.32
CA GLY A 234 -9.67 -11.76 9.84
C GLY A 234 -8.21 -12.21 9.79
N VAL A 235 -7.83 -13.16 10.66
CA VAL A 235 -6.52 -13.80 10.67
C VAL A 235 -6.19 -14.46 9.32
N MET A 236 -7.14 -15.16 8.69
CA MET A 236 -6.89 -15.81 7.39
C MET A 236 -6.69 -14.79 6.28
N LEU A 237 -7.44 -13.69 6.31
CA LEU A 237 -7.29 -12.61 5.34
C LEU A 237 -5.97 -11.85 5.53
N SER A 238 -5.55 -11.61 6.78
CA SER A 238 -4.24 -11.01 7.08
C SER A 238 -3.10 -11.91 6.60
N VAL A 239 -3.18 -13.23 6.83
CA VAL A 239 -2.18 -14.18 6.32
C VAL A 239 -2.13 -14.17 4.78
N LEU A 240 -3.28 -14.18 4.11
CA LEU A 240 -3.33 -14.09 2.65
C LEU A 240 -2.73 -12.78 2.13
N ALA A 241 -3.06 -11.65 2.76
CA ALA A 241 -2.51 -10.34 2.40
C ALA A 241 -0.98 -10.31 2.58
N ILE A 242 -0.45 -10.85 3.67
CA ILE A 242 1.00 -10.96 3.91
C ILE A 242 1.65 -11.87 2.86
N VAL A 243 1.04 -13.00 2.50
CA VAL A 243 1.57 -13.88 1.44
C VAL A 243 1.61 -13.16 0.10
N LEU A 244 0.53 -12.46 -0.29
CA LEU A 244 0.49 -11.68 -1.52
C LEU A 244 1.55 -10.58 -1.52
N TRP A 245 1.69 -9.85 -0.41
CA TRP A 245 2.73 -8.85 -0.23
C TRP A 245 4.14 -9.41 -0.41
N VAL A 246 4.46 -10.52 0.25
CA VAL A 246 5.75 -11.19 0.11
C VAL A 246 5.99 -11.67 -1.32
N LEU A 247 4.96 -12.18 -2.00
CA LEU A 247 5.07 -12.58 -3.41
C LEU A 247 5.37 -11.37 -4.32
N THR A 248 4.74 -10.22 -4.10
CA THR A 248 5.03 -8.98 -4.82
C THR A 248 6.49 -8.55 -4.59
N ILE A 249 6.95 -8.54 -3.33
CA ILE A 249 8.35 -8.24 -3.00
C ILE A 249 9.31 -9.25 -3.67
N MET A 250 8.95 -10.53 -3.74
CA MET A 250 9.76 -11.56 -4.39
C MET A 250 9.93 -11.32 -5.89
N VAL A 251 8.90 -10.82 -6.59
CA VAL A 251 8.99 -10.45 -8.01
C VAL A 251 10.00 -9.32 -8.20
N GLU A 252 9.94 -8.30 -7.35
CA GLU A 252 10.89 -7.17 -7.38
C GLU A 252 12.31 -7.60 -7.00
N TYR A 253 12.45 -8.49 -6.03
CA TYR A 253 13.74 -9.08 -5.65
C TYR A 253 14.35 -9.85 -6.81
N ARG A 254 13.56 -10.65 -7.54
CA ARG A 254 14.04 -11.39 -8.72
C ARG A 254 14.54 -10.45 -9.81
N ARG A 255 13.78 -9.41 -10.16
CA ARG A 255 14.19 -8.39 -11.15
C ARG A 255 15.53 -7.75 -10.77
N MET A 256 15.71 -7.45 -9.50
CA MET A 256 16.96 -6.89 -9.00
C MET A 256 18.12 -7.90 -9.05
N MET A 257 17.86 -9.18 -8.78
CA MET A 257 18.85 -10.24 -8.93
C MET A 257 19.23 -10.47 -10.40
N GLU A 258 18.29 -10.40 -11.33
CA GLU A 258 18.55 -10.46 -12.77
C GLU A 258 19.44 -9.29 -13.21
N GLN A 259 19.15 -8.07 -12.75
CA GLN A 259 20.00 -6.90 -12.98
C GLN A 259 21.41 -7.08 -12.39
N ALA A 260 21.51 -7.57 -11.15
CA ALA A 260 22.80 -7.86 -10.52
C ALA A 260 23.58 -8.95 -11.27
N LEU A 261 22.91 -10.01 -11.71
CA LEU A 261 23.50 -11.08 -12.50
C LEU A 261 23.97 -10.57 -13.87
N ALA A 262 23.20 -9.70 -14.53
CA ALA A 262 23.59 -9.06 -15.79
C ALA A 262 24.86 -8.21 -15.62
N ILE A 263 24.94 -7.41 -14.55
CA ILE A 263 26.17 -6.66 -14.21
C ILE A 263 27.33 -7.62 -13.92
N MET A 264 27.04 -8.79 -13.37
CA MET A 264 28.04 -9.79 -13.03
C MET A 264 28.49 -10.68 -14.19
N SER A 265 27.66 -10.88 -15.20
CA SER A 265 27.98 -11.66 -16.40
C SER A 265 28.75 -10.87 -17.43
N LEU A 266 28.71 -9.52 -17.37
CA LEU A 266 29.47 -8.66 -18.27
C LEU A 266 30.99 -8.95 -18.20
N PRO A 267 31.65 -9.19 -19.35
CA PRO A 267 33.07 -9.50 -19.40
C PRO A 267 33.92 -8.30 -18.94
N ALA A 268 34.99 -8.61 -18.19
CA ALA A 268 35.89 -7.60 -17.66
C ALA A 268 36.91 -7.16 -18.73
N VAL A 269 36.90 -5.87 -19.08
CA VAL A 269 37.88 -5.28 -20.02
C VAL A 269 39.14 -4.86 -19.24
N PRO A 270 40.34 -5.39 -19.56
CA PRO A 270 41.58 -5.00 -18.89
C PRO A 270 41.88 -3.51 -19.10
N ALA A 271 42.21 -2.79 -18.03
CA ALA A 271 42.50 -1.35 -18.08
C ALA A 271 43.80 -0.99 -18.85
N ASN A 272 44.68 -1.97 -19.08
CA ASN A 272 46.07 -1.74 -19.49
C ASN A 272 46.46 -2.39 -20.82
N THR A 273 45.51 -2.69 -21.71
CA THR A 273 45.87 -3.08 -23.09
C THR A 273 46.29 -1.82 -23.86
N GLY A 274 47.44 -1.28 -23.49
CA GLY A 274 48.16 -0.20 -24.16
C GLY A 274 48.81 -0.70 -25.44
N ASP A 275 48.08 -1.43 -26.26
CA ASP A 275 48.54 -1.68 -27.62
C ASP A 275 48.43 -0.34 -28.36
N GLY A 276 49.58 0.16 -28.80
CA GLY A 276 49.78 1.50 -29.36
C GLY A 276 49.18 1.68 -30.76
N SER A 277 48.12 0.94 -31.08
CA SER A 277 47.35 1.12 -32.29
C SER A 277 46.31 2.22 -32.05
N ASP A 278 46.71 3.43 -32.43
CA ASP A 278 45.99 4.67 -32.24
C ASP A 278 44.58 4.65 -32.86
N ASN A 279 43.66 5.35 -32.17
CA ASN A 279 42.34 5.84 -32.60
C ASN A 279 41.06 5.01 -32.46
N HIS A 280 41.07 3.77 -31.98
CA HIS A 280 39.81 3.08 -31.57
C HIS A 280 39.77 2.76 -30.07
N ARG A 281 40.31 3.67 -29.26
CA ARG A 281 40.23 3.58 -27.81
C ARG A 281 38.82 3.93 -27.33
N HIS A 282 38.21 2.91 -26.72
CA HIS A 282 37.38 3.04 -25.51
C HIS A 282 35.96 3.55 -25.69
N SER A 283 35.20 2.95 -26.60
CA SER A 283 33.78 2.83 -26.30
C SER A 283 33.40 1.38 -26.10
N SER A 284 33.06 1.05 -24.87
CA SER A 284 32.38 -0.21 -24.48
C SER A 284 30.97 -0.34 -25.07
N ILE A 285 30.55 0.63 -25.87
CA ILE A 285 29.22 0.71 -26.48
C ILE A 285 29.44 0.69 -27.99
N VAL A 286 29.06 -0.41 -28.62
CA VAL A 286 29.04 -0.54 -30.06
C VAL A 286 27.63 -0.20 -30.50
N GLU A 287 27.51 0.83 -31.34
CA GLU A 287 26.25 1.17 -32.00
C GLU A 287 26.09 0.19 -33.17
N LYS A 288 25.15 -0.74 -33.05
CA LYS A 288 24.72 -1.62 -34.13
C LYS A 288 23.47 -1.00 -34.76
N SER A 289 23.12 -1.40 -35.98
CA SER A 289 21.89 -0.93 -36.66
C SER A 289 20.62 -1.09 -35.81
N ASP A 290 20.65 -2.01 -34.85
CA ASP A 290 19.50 -2.43 -34.05
C ASP A 290 19.51 -1.84 -32.63
N GLY A 291 20.51 -1.01 -32.30
CA GLY A 291 20.61 -0.34 -31.00
C GLY A 291 22.01 -0.25 -30.42
N LEU A 292 22.08 0.24 -29.18
CA LEU A 292 23.30 0.39 -28.40
C LEU A 292 23.60 -0.90 -27.63
N HIS A 293 24.65 -1.62 -28.01
CA HIS A 293 25.08 -2.84 -27.32
C HIS A 293 26.28 -2.57 -26.42
N ILE A 294 26.18 -2.98 -25.16
CA ILE A 294 27.27 -2.87 -24.17
C ILE A 294 28.11 -4.15 -24.22
N VAL A 295 29.38 -4.03 -24.62
CA VAL A 295 30.27 -5.18 -24.85
C VAL A 295 31.07 -5.57 -23.61
N GLY A 296 31.27 -4.66 -22.65
CA GLY A 296 31.99 -5.00 -21.41
C GLY A 296 32.11 -3.84 -20.43
N ILE A 297 32.48 -4.16 -19.19
CA ILE A 297 32.60 -3.20 -18.09
C ILE A 297 33.95 -3.34 -17.37
N ARG A 298 34.48 -2.24 -16.83
CA ARG A 298 35.67 -2.28 -15.97
C ARG A 298 35.32 -2.94 -14.62
N PRO A 299 36.18 -3.79 -14.04
CA PRO A 299 35.89 -4.49 -12.78
C PRO A 299 35.65 -3.53 -11.60
N ALA A 300 36.36 -2.40 -11.56
CA ALA A 300 36.12 -1.38 -10.53
C ALA A 300 34.72 -0.75 -10.66
N MET A 301 34.26 -0.46 -11.89
CA MET A 301 32.92 0.07 -12.14
C MET A 301 31.83 -0.94 -11.78
N ARG A 302 32.07 -2.24 -12.01
CA ARG A 302 31.17 -3.31 -11.57
C ARG A 302 30.98 -3.29 -10.05
N ILE A 303 32.07 -3.22 -9.28
CA ILE A 303 31.99 -3.19 -7.81
C ILE A 303 31.27 -1.92 -7.34
N VAL A 304 31.59 -0.76 -7.91
CA VAL A 304 30.94 0.50 -7.55
C VAL A 304 29.46 0.48 -7.91
N SER A 305 29.08 -0.02 -9.09
CA SER A 305 27.69 -0.15 -9.51
C SER A 305 26.91 -1.06 -8.56
N MET A 306 27.47 -2.22 -8.21
CA MET A 306 26.86 -3.13 -7.22
C MET A 306 26.69 -2.46 -5.85
N LEU A 307 27.72 -1.74 -5.38
CA LEU A 307 27.71 -1.09 -4.07
C LEU A 307 26.75 0.11 -4.01
N VAL A 308 26.67 0.91 -5.08
CA VAL A 308 25.90 2.16 -5.10
C VAL A 308 24.46 1.94 -5.53
N LEU A 309 24.17 0.97 -6.40
CA LEU A 309 22.82 0.73 -6.90
C LEU A 309 22.17 -0.48 -6.25
N CYS A 310 22.80 -1.65 -6.34
CA CYS A 310 22.16 -2.90 -5.89
C CYS A 310 22.03 -2.98 -4.36
N VAL A 311 23.07 -2.59 -3.60
CA VAL A 311 23.04 -2.68 -2.13
C VAL A 311 21.97 -1.76 -1.50
N PRO A 312 21.88 -0.45 -1.82
CA PRO A 312 20.83 0.39 -1.25
C PRO A 312 19.43 -0.06 -1.66
N ARG A 313 19.24 -0.49 -2.92
CA ARG A 313 17.97 -1.06 -3.39
C ARG A 313 17.59 -2.32 -2.60
N MET A 314 18.54 -3.22 -2.34
CA MET A 314 18.35 -4.40 -1.51
C MET A 314 17.93 -4.05 -0.08
N VAL A 315 18.61 -3.08 0.53
CA VAL A 315 18.31 -2.66 1.90
C VAL A 315 16.91 -2.07 1.98
N ILE A 316 16.54 -1.18 1.06
CA ILE A 316 15.21 -0.58 1.02
C ILE A 316 14.15 -1.66 0.79
N LEU A 317 14.34 -2.55 -0.19
CA LEU A 317 13.38 -3.63 -0.48
C LEU A 317 13.20 -4.57 0.72
N GLY A 318 14.29 -4.94 1.39
CA GLY A 318 14.26 -5.77 2.59
C GLY A 318 13.56 -5.08 3.75
N MET A 319 13.85 -3.81 3.99
CA MET A 319 13.19 -3.02 5.04
C MET A 319 11.69 -2.83 4.73
N LEU A 320 11.34 -2.55 3.48
CA LEU A 320 9.95 -2.42 3.02
C LEU A 320 9.18 -3.73 3.19
N CYS A 321 9.81 -4.88 2.92
CA CYS A 321 9.23 -6.19 3.17
C CYS A 321 8.89 -6.39 4.66
N LEU A 322 9.85 -6.12 5.55
CA LEU A 322 9.68 -6.29 6.99
C LEU A 322 8.60 -5.34 7.55
N VAL A 323 8.71 -4.05 7.22
CA VAL A 323 7.76 -3.02 7.67
C VAL A 323 6.38 -3.27 7.10
N GLY A 324 6.26 -3.63 5.82
CA GLY A 324 4.97 -3.96 5.19
C GLY A 324 4.31 -5.18 5.80
N CYS A 325 5.08 -6.23 6.14
CA CYS A 325 4.55 -7.39 6.87
C CYS A 325 4.03 -7.00 8.26
N GLN A 326 4.78 -6.16 8.99
CA GLN A 326 4.36 -5.68 10.30
C GLN A 326 3.10 -4.82 10.21
N TYR A 327 3.02 -3.93 9.24
CA TYR A 327 1.87 -3.07 8.99
C TYR A 327 0.61 -3.87 8.64
N LEU A 328 0.72 -4.84 7.73
CA LEU A 328 -0.41 -5.72 7.37
C LEU A 328 -0.85 -6.62 8.53
N ALA A 329 0.08 -6.99 9.43
CA ALA A 329 -0.26 -7.74 10.64
C ALA A 329 -0.97 -6.89 11.70
N GLN A 330 -0.71 -5.57 11.74
CA GLN A 330 -1.31 -4.64 12.71
C GLN A 330 -2.62 -4.00 12.22
N THR A 331 -2.95 -4.13 10.93
CA THR A 331 -4.20 -3.60 10.37
C THR A 331 -5.40 -4.41 10.90
N ALA A 332 -6.27 -3.76 11.68
CA ALA A 332 -7.43 -4.39 12.30
C ALA A 332 -8.66 -4.45 11.38
N SER A 333 -8.82 -3.43 10.54
CA SER A 333 -9.94 -3.32 9.61
C SER A 333 -9.74 -4.23 8.41
N LEU A 334 -10.68 -5.15 8.23
CA LEU A 334 -10.65 -6.19 7.21
C LEU A 334 -10.74 -5.63 5.78
N ALA A 335 -11.47 -4.51 5.61
CA ALA A 335 -11.53 -3.78 4.35
C ALA A 335 -10.19 -3.08 4.04
N ASP A 336 -9.58 -2.51 5.07
CA ASP A 336 -8.32 -1.78 4.93
C ASP A 336 -7.16 -2.74 4.67
N ILE A 337 -7.15 -3.97 5.20
CA ILE A 337 -6.11 -4.97 4.90
C ILE A 337 -5.92 -5.17 3.40
N VAL A 338 -7.02 -5.34 2.65
CA VAL A 338 -6.95 -5.60 1.20
C VAL A 338 -6.54 -4.35 0.44
N LEU A 339 -7.07 -3.18 0.83
CA LEU A 339 -6.74 -1.92 0.19
C LEU A 339 -5.27 -1.55 0.44
N ASN A 340 -4.80 -1.72 1.67
CA ASN A 340 -3.43 -1.49 2.11
C ASN A 340 -2.46 -2.44 1.41
N ALA A 341 -2.82 -3.71 1.24
CA ALA A 341 -1.98 -4.68 0.53
C ALA A 341 -1.85 -4.39 -0.98
N MET A 342 -2.80 -3.66 -1.58
CA MET A 342 -2.72 -3.21 -2.98
C MET A 342 -2.06 -1.84 -3.14
N ALA A 343 -2.11 -0.99 -2.11
CA ALA A 343 -1.54 0.34 -2.12
C ALA A 343 -0.02 0.34 -1.86
N LEU A 344 0.45 -0.60 -1.05
CA LEU A 344 1.85 -0.95 -0.87
C LEU A 344 2.40 -1.68 -2.11
#